data_AF-Q480S2-F1
#
_entry.id   AF-Q480S2-F1
#
_cell.length_a   1.000
_cell.length_b   1.000
_cell.length_c   1.000
_cell.angle_alpha   90.00
_cell.angle_beta   90.00
_cell.angle_gamma   90.00
#
_symmetry.space_group_name_H-M   'P 1'
#
loop_
_entity.id
_entity.type
_entity.pdbx_description
1 polymer ?
#
loop_
_entity_poly.entity_id
_entity_poly.type
_entity_poly.pdbx_seq_one_letter_code
_entity_poly.pdbx_strand_id
1 'polypeptide(L)'
;MIRVMSFAIFILVASSYVSAEESLITLESEYSAKETADRFESIIKDKGLTLFARIDHKKNASNVNLELRATEVIIFGNPKIGTPLMLCAQNAAIDLPQKVLITEDSEKKVWLSYNNPAYIKARHDIQVVSV
;
A
#
# COMPACT_ATOMS: atom_id res chain seq x y z
N MET A 1 -57.58 -18.62 -1.07
CA MET A 1 -56.86 -17.54 -0.35
C MET A 1 -55.38 -17.92 -0.34
N ILE A 2 -54.69 -17.57 -1.43
CA ILE A 2 -53.83 -16.38 -1.50
C ILE A 2 -52.51 -16.67 -0.76
N ARG A 3 -51.57 -17.38 -1.41
CA ARG A 3 -50.51 -16.82 -2.28
C ARG A 3 -49.45 -15.95 -1.58
N VAL A 4 -49.40 -15.89 -0.24
CA VAL A 4 -48.47 -14.96 0.45
C VAL A 4 -47.22 -15.65 1.03
N MET A 5 -47.22 -16.97 1.19
CA MET A 5 -46.15 -17.65 1.96
C MET A 5 -44.92 -18.10 1.15
N SER A 6 -44.81 -17.71 -0.12
CA SER A 6 -43.60 -17.97 -0.94
C SER A 6 -42.73 -16.73 -1.17
N PHE A 7 -43.13 -15.55 -0.69
CA PHE A 7 -42.39 -14.31 -0.96
C PHE A 7 -41.34 -13.94 0.11
N ALA A 8 -41.37 -14.60 1.27
CA ALA A 8 -40.47 -14.27 2.39
C ALA A 8 -39.06 -14.88 2.29
N ILE A 9 -38.83 -15.82 1.36
CA ILE A 9 -37.54 -16.52 1.22
C ILE A 9 -36.65 -15.88 0.13
N PHE A 10 -37.16 -14.98 -0.70
CA PHE A 10 -36.39 -14.41 -1.81
C PHE A 10 -35.62 -13.13 -1.48
N ILE A 11 -35.74 -12.58 -0.26
CA ILE A 11 -35.12 -11.29 0.11
C ILE A 11 -33.82 -11.45 0.94
N LEU A 12 -33.40 -12.67 1.28
CA LEU A 12 -32.26 -12.88 2.19
C LEU A 12 -30.89 -13.15 1.52
N VAL A 13 -30.76 -13.00 0.20
CA VAL A 13 -29.47 -13.27 -0.50
C VAL A 13 -29.05 -12.13 -1.42
N ALA A 14 -29.21 -10.89 -0.95
CA ALA A 14 -28.42 -9.77 -1.47
C ALA A 14 -27.21 -9.56 -0.55
N SER A 15 -26.42 -10.62 -0.33
CA SER A 15 -25.09 -10.47 0.24
C SER A 15 -24.30 -9.60 -0.73
N SER A 16 -24.16 -8.32 -0.41
CA SER A 16 -23.36 -7.40 -1.18
C SER A 16 -21.93 -7.93 -1.15
N TYR A 17 -21.45 -8.45 -2.27
CA TYR A 17 -20.03 -8.70 -2.46
C TYR A 17 -19.37 -7.33 -2.51
N VAL A 18 -19.07 -6.76 -1.34
CA VAL A 18 -18.14 -5.63 -1.22
C VAL A 18 -16.78 -6.21 -1.60
N SER A 19 -16.38 -5.98 -2.85
CA SER A 19 -15.00 -6.22 -3.27
C SER A 19 -14.16 -5.16 -2.57
N ALA A 20 -13.49 -5.54 -1.49
CA ALA A 20 -12.49 -4.69 -0.89
C ALA A 20 -11.33 -4.57 -1.87
N GLU A 21 -11.04 -3.35 -2.32
CA GLU A 21 -9.81 -3.05 -3.07
C GLU A 21 -8.61 -3.55 -2.27
N GLU A 22 -7.72 -4.32 -2.92
CA GLU A 22 -6.52 -4.83 -2.27
C GLU A 22 -5.69 -3.65 -1.77
N SER A 23 -5.45 -3.57 -0.45
CA SER A 23 -4.79 -2.41 0.15
C SER A 23 -3.32 -2.27 -0.23
N LEU A 24 -2.64 -3.40 -0.43
CA LEU A 24 -1.22 -3.48 -0.76
C LEU A 24 -1.05 -4.36 -2.00
N ILE A 25 -0.32 -3.87 -3.00
CA ILE A 25 0.20 -4.73 -4.05
C ILE A 25 1.53 -5.30 -3.57
N THR A 26 1.72 -6.61 -3.67
CA THR A 26 2.92 -7.32 -3.20
C THR A 26 3.56 -8.12 -4.33
N LEU A 27 4.88 -7.99 -4.48
CA LEU A 27 5.68 -8.65 -5.50
C LEU A 27 6.84 -9.41 -4.84
N GLU A 28 7.07 -10.64 -5.27
CA GLU A 28 8.27 -11.40 -4.85
C GLU A 28 9.52 -10.79 -5.50
N SER A 29 10.62 -10.79 -4.76
CA SER A 29 11.94 -10.37 -5.21
C SER A 29 12.90 -11.55 -5.18
N GLU A 30 13.59 -11.75 -6.30
CA GLU A 30 14.67 -12.75 -6.43
C GLU A 30 15.98 -12.32 -5.72
N TYR A 31 16.01 -11.12 -5.14
CA TYR A 31 17.18 -10.53 -4.50
C TYR A 31 17.05 -10.53 -2.97
N SER A 32 18.17 -10.37 -2.27
CA SER A 32 18.15 -10.15 -0.82
C SER A 32 17.41 -8.85 -0.47
N ALA A 33 16.81 -8.76 0.72
CA ALA A 33 16.06 -7.56 1.14
C ALA A 33 16.87 -6.26 0.99
N LYS A 34 18.16 -6.28 1.36
CA LYS A 34 19.06 -5.14 1.20
C LYS A 34 19.24 -4.76 -0.27
N GLU A 35 19.49 -5.74 -1.13
CA GLU A 35 19.67 -5.51 -2.56
C GLU A 35 18.39 -5.02 -3.22
N THR A 36 17.23 -5.59 -2.89
CA THR A 36 15.92 -5.11 -3.35
C THR A 36 15.71 -3.64 -2.99
N ALA A 37 16.02 -3.26 -1.75
CA ALA A 37 15.89 -1.88 -1.28
C ALA A 37 16.85 -0.92 -2.00
N ASP A 38 18.12 -1.30 -2.17
CA ASP A 38 19.13 -0.47 -2.86
C ASP A 38 18.82 -0.30 -4.36
N ARG A 39 18.33 -1.36 -5.02
CA ARG A 39 17.87 -1.32 -6.41
C ARG A 39 16.65 -0.43 -6.56
N PHE A 40 15.69 -0.54 -5.65
CA PHE A 40 14.51 0.32 -5.66
C PHE A 40 14.89 1.79 -5.50
N GLU A 41 15.77 2.11 -4.55
CA GLU A 41 16.31 3.47 -4.36
C GLU A 41 16.95 4.02 -5.64
N SER A 42 17.73 3.20 -6.34
CA SER A 42 18.36 3.58 -7.61
C SER A 42 17.30 3.90 -8.67
N ILE A 43 16.29 3.04 -8.83
CA ILE A 43 15.19 3.23 -9.78
C ILE A 43 14.42 4.53 -9.51
N ILE A 44 14.10 4.85 -8.25
CA ILE A 44 13.35 6.07 -7.94
C ILE A 44 14.20 7.33 -8.19
N LYS A 45 15.50 7.28 -7.91
CA LYS A 45 16.43 8.39 -8.21
C LYS A 45 16.56 8.63 -9.71
N ASP A 46 16.72 7.56 -10.50
CA ASP A 46 16.79 7.65 -11.96
C ASP A 46 15.51 8.21 -12.58
N LYS A 47 14.36 7.97 -11.93
CA LYS A 47 13.06 8.56 -12.30
C LYS A 47 12.85 9.99 -11.80
N GLY A 48 13.85 10.60 -11.16
CA GLY A 48 13.75 11.96 -10.61
C GLY A 48 12.80 12.08 -9.42
N LEU A 49 12.49 10.97 -8.73
CA LEU A 49 11.71 10.99 -7.50
C LEU A 49 12.64 11.30 -6.31
N THR A 50 12.10 11.99 -5.32
CA THR A 50 12.83 12.30 -4.08
C THR A 50 12.77 11.11 -3.14
N LEU A 51 13.93 10.66 -2.67
CA LEU A 51 14.04 9.79 -1.50
C LEU A 51 13.92 10.65 -0.24
N PHE A 52 12.86 10.46 0.54
CA PHE A 52 12.66 11.19 1.79
C PHE A 52 13.28 10.48 2.98
N ALA A 53 13.11 9.16 3.07
CA ALA A 53 13.66 8.37 4.17
C ALA A 53 13.80 6.89 3.78
N ARG A 54 14.74 6.22 4.46
CA ARG A 54 14.82 4.77 4.57
C ARG A 54 14.77 4.41 6.05
N ILE A 55 13.82 3.57 6.44
CA ILE A 55 13.55 3.21 7.82
C ILE A 55 13.79 1.72 7.99
N ASP A 56 14.90 1.37 8.65
CA ASP A 56 15.25 -0.01 8.96
C ASP A 56 14.58 -0.45 10.27
N HIS A 57 13.45 -1.16 10.16
CA HIS A 57 12.73 -1.68 11.32
C HIS A 57 13.46 -2.83 12.00
N LYS A 58 14.28 -3.60 11.28
CA LYS A 58 15.12 -4.65 11.89
C LYS A 58 16.13 -4.03 12.85
N LYS A 59 16.83 -2.98 12.42
CA LYS A 59 17.74 -2.22 13.29
C LYS A 59 17.01 -1.59 14.47
N ASN A 60 15.83 -1.00 14.23
CA ASN A 60 15.03 -0.41 15.32
C ASN A 60 14.60 -1.44 16.36
N ALA A 61 14.22 -2.65 15.94
CA ALA A 61 13.92 -3.76 16.85
C ALA A 61 15.15 -4.17 17.67
N SER A 62 16.32 -4.29 17.03
CA SER A 62 17.57 -4.62 17.73
C SER A 62 17.95 -3.57 18.79
N ASN A 63 17.66 -2.29 18.55
CA ASN A 63 17.91 -1.22 19.53
C ASN A 63 17.07 -1.36 20.81
N VAL A 64 15.99 -2.15 20.77
CA VAL A 64 15.15 -2.48 21.94
C VAL A 64 15.25 -3.96 22.32
N ASN A 65 16.32 -4.64 21.91
CA ASN A 65 16.61 -6.05 22.19
C ASN A 65 15.55 -7.03 21.66
N LEU A 66 14.88 -6.69 20.57
CA LEU A 66 13.94 -7.56 19.87
C LEU A 66 14.52 -8.01 18.53
N GLU A 67 14.21 -9.24 18.15
CA GLU A 67 14.53 -9.75 16.82
C GLU A 67 13.37 -9.51 15.86
N LEU A 68 13.71 -9.02 14.67
CA LEU A 68 12.78 -8.87 13.55
C LEU A 68 13.52 -9.32 12.28
N ARG A 69 12.82 -10.05 11.42
CA ARG A 69 13.32 -10.35 10.07
C ARG A 69 13.54 -9.06 9.29
N ALA A 70 14.27 -9.12 8.17
CA ALA A 70 14.49 -7.92 7.36
C ALA A 70 13.14 -7.25 7.06
N THR A 71 13.01 -5.99 7.45
CA THR A 71 11.79 -5.18 7.34
C THR A 71 12.25 -3.74 7.21
N GLU A 72 12.09 -3.16 6.03
CA GLU A 72 12.55 -1.81 5.71
C GLU A 72 11.47 -1.05 4.95
N VAL A 73 11.24 0.22 5.30
CA VAL A 73 10.34 1.10 4.56
C VAL A 73 11.14 2.19 3.87
N ILE A 74 10.95 2.33 2.56
CA ILE A 74 11.48 3.45 1.77
C ILE A 74 10.33 4.43 1.52
N ILE A 75 10.53 5.67 1.94
CA ILE A 75 9.58 6.79 1.76
C ILE A 75 10.08 7.65 0.60
N PHE A 76 9.26 7.82 -0.42
CA PHE A 76 9.66 8.48 -1.66
C PHE A 76 8.49 9.20 -2.33
N GLY A 77 8.77 10.21 -3.17
CA GLY A 77 7.69 10.88 -3.88
C GLY A 77 8.11 11.99 -4.83
N ASN A 78 7.10 12.60 -5.44
CA ASN A 78 7.23 13.76 -6.31
C ASN A 78 6.11 14.74 -5.99
N PRO A 79 6.41 15.95 -5.47
CA PRO A 79 5.39 16.96 -5.17
C PRO A 79 4.51 17.32 -6.36
N LYS A 80 5.02 17.23 -7.60
CA LYS A 80 4.23 17.48 -8.82
C LYS A 80 3.07 16.49 -8.99
N ILE A 81 3.16 15.31 -8.37
CA ILE A 81 2.11 14.28 -8.39
C ILE A 81 1.30 14.32 -7.09
N GLY A 82 1.99 14.42 -5.93
CA GLY A 82 1.33 14.35 -4.62
C GLY A 82 0.51 15.59 -4.25
N THR A 83 0.98 16.79 -4.58
CA THR A 83 0.27 18.04 -4.23
C THR A 83 -1.11 18.15 -4.88
N PRO A 84 -1.29 17.82 -6.18
CA PRO A 84 -2.62 17.76 -6.80
C PRO A 84 -3.62 16.85 -6.05
N LEU A 85 -3.17 15.70 -5.53
CA LEU A 85 -4.03 14.82 -4.75
C LEU A 85 -4.47 15.48 -3.44
N MET A 86 -3.56 16.18 -2.75
CA MET A 86 -3.89 16.91 -1.52
C MET A 86 -4.77 18.13 -1.76
N LEU A 87 -4.72 18.74 -2.96
CA LEU A 87 -5.66 19.79 -3.35
C LEU A 87 -7.08 19.25 -3.55
N CYS A 88 -7.21 17.99 -3.99
CA CYS A 88 -8.51 17.32 -4.10
C CYS A 88 -9.02 16.84 -2.75
N ALA A 89 -8.14 16.22 -1.94
CA ALA A 89 -8.46 15.65 -0.64
C ALA A 89 -7.27 15.80 0.31
N GLN A 90 -7.30 16.80 1.18
CA GLN A 90 -6.15 17.14 2.04
C GLN A 90 -5.81 16.02 3.04
N ASN A 91 -6.80 15.23 3.47
CA ASN A 91 -6.60 14.06 4.34
C ASN A 91 -5.74 12.98 3.69
N ALA A 92 -5.62 12.93 2.36
CA ALA A 92 -4.70 12.03 1.65
C ALA A 92 -3.24 12.23 2.04
N ALA A 93 -2.90 13.39 2.64
CA ALA A 93 -1.57 13.68 3.17
C ALA A 93 -1.07 12.65 4.20
N ILE A 94 -1.97 11.94 4.92
CA ILE A 94 -1.54 10.90 5.87
C ILE A 94 -0.87 9.71 5.18
N ASP A 95 -1.23 9.45 3.93
CA ASP A 95 -0.68 8.35 3.14
C ASP A 95 0.42 8.79 2.18
N LEU A 96 0.63 10.10 2.04
CA LEU A 96 1.70 10.71 1.24
C LEU A 96 2.90 11.15 2.11
N PRO A 97 4.11 11.21 1.53
CA PRO A 97 4.49 10.68 0.23
C PRO A 97 4.40 9.14 0.20
N GLN A 98 4.58 8.55 -1.00
CA GLN A 98 4.42 7.11 -1.19
C GLN A 98 5.48 6.31 -0.42
N LYS A 99 5.14 5.06 -0.14
CA LYS A 99 5.96 4.13 0.62
C LYS A 99 6.08 2.82 -0.14
N VAL A 100 7.26 2.22 -0.07
CA VAL A 100 7.45 0.81 -0.40
C VAL A 100 8.01 0.10 0.83
N LEU A 101 7.49 -1.08 1.12
CA LEU A 101 7.90 -1.95 2.20
C LEU A 101 8.67 -3.11 1.60
N ILE A 102 9.86 -3.39 2.13
CA ILE A 102 10.66 -4.55 1.78
C ILE A 102 10.70 -5.45 3.02
N THR A 103 10.28 -6.70 2.88
CA THR A 103 10.29 -7.67 3.99
C THR A 103 10.93 -8.99 3.58
N GLU A 104 11.42 -9.72 4.58
CA GLU A 104 11.77 -11.14 4.49
C GLU A 104 10.78 -11.96 5.35
N ASP A 105 10.18 -12.99 4.75
CA ASP A 105 9.24 -13.87 5.45
C ASP A 105 9.95 -15.03 6.19
N SER A 106 9.16 -15.93 6.80
CA SER A 106 9.70 -17.09 7.53
C SER A 106 10.35 -18.15 6.63
N GLU A 107 10.07 -18.14 5.33
CA GLU A 107 10.69 -19.02 4.33
C GLU A 107 11.93 -18.38 3.68
N LYS A 108 12.33 -17.19 4.15
CA LYS A 108 13.42 -16.36 3.59
C LYS A 108 13.13 -15.81 2.19
N LYS A 109 11.87 -15.75 1.78
CA LYS A 109 11.47 -15.03 0.57
C LYS A 109 11.41 -13.55 0.84
N VAL A 110 11.77 -12.76 -0.16
CA VAL A 110 11.79 -11.31 -0.08
C VAL A 110 10.61 -10.74 -0.84
N TRP A 111 9.91 -9.81 -0.20
CA TRP A 111 8.70 -9.19 -0.74
C TRP A 111 8.89 -7.69 -0.83
N LEU A 112 8.39 -7.11 -1.92
CA LEU A 112 8.24 -5.68 -2.11
C LEU A 112 6.75 -5.37 -2.16
N SER A 113 6.26 -4.58 -1.21
CA SER A 113 4.86 -4.20 -1.10
C SER A 113 4.68 -2.69 -1.14
N TYR A 114 3.61 -2.20 -1.77
CA TYR A 114 3.26 -0.78 -1.78
C TYR A 114 1.75 -0.59 -1.76
N ASN A 115 1.30 0.57 -1.28
CA ASN A 115 -0.12 0.91 -1.26
C ASN A 115 -0.69 0.90 -2.69
N ASN A 116 -1.76 0.14 -2.90
CA ASN A 116 -2.49 0.16 -4.16
C ASN A 116 -3.05 1.58 -4.40
N PRO A 117 -2.73 2.25 -5.53
CA PRO A 117 -3.27 3.57 -5.82
C PRO A 117 -4.81 3.63 -5.83
N ALA A 118 -5.48 2.54 -6.26
CA ALA A 118 -6.94 2.46 -6.23
C ALA A 118 -7.48 2.47 -4.78
N TYR A 119 -6.81 1.75 -3.87
CA TYR A 119 -7.11 1.79 -2.45
C TYR A 119 -6.94 3.19 -1.85
N ILE A 120 -5.85 3.89 -2.17
CA ILE A 120 -5.63 5.27 -1.67
C ILE A 120 -6.71 6.23 -2.19
N LYS A 121 -7.08 6.11 -3.48
CA LYS A 121 -8.17 6.88 -4.06
C LYS A 121 -9.48 6.66 -3.30
N ALA A 122 -9.85 5.39 -3.07
CA ALA A 122 -11.08 5.02 -2.39
C ALA A 122 -11.07 5.44 -0.91
N ARG A 123 -9.94 5.28 -0.20
CA ARG A 123 -9.78 5.61 1.22
C ARG A 123 -10.00 7.09 1.54
N HIS A 124 -9.66 7.97 0.60
CA HIS A 124 -9.71 9.44 0.78
C HIS A 124 -10.74 10.13 -0.12
N ASP A 125 -11.63 9.36 -0.76
CA ASP A 125 -12.66 9.87 -1.68
C ASP A 125 -12.10 10.80 -2.76
N ILE A 126 -10.89 10.52 -3.26
CA ILE A 126 -10.22 11.36 -4.25
C ILE A 126 -11.01 11.31 -5.56
N GLN A 127 -11.62 12.44 -5.90
CA GLN A 127 -12.27 12.65 -7.18
C GLN A 127 -11.18 12.78 -8.24
N VAL A 128 -11.16 11.88 -9.22
CA VAL A 128 -10.25 12.02 -10.36
C VAL A 128 -10.77 13.19 -11.19
N VAL A 129 -10.10 14.33 -11.12
CA VAL A 129 -10.28 15.37 -12.11
C VAL A 129 -9.65 14.83 -13.39
N SER A 130 -10.48 14.54 -14.39
CA SER A 130 -9.99 14.26 -15.75
C SER A 130 -9.25 15.50 -16.22
N VAL A 131 -7.92 15.40 -16.29
CA VAL A 131 -7.05 16.36 -16.99
C VAL A 131 -6.94 15.96 -18.44
#